data_AF-A0A1F6N9R6-F1
#
_entry.id   AF-A0A1F6N9R6-F1
#
_cell.length_a   1.000
_cell.length_b   1.000
_cell.length_c   1.000
_cell.angle_alpha   90.00
_cell.angle_beta   90.00
_cell.angle_gamma   90.00
#
_symmetry.space_group_name_H-M   'P 1'
#
loop_
_entity.id
_entity.type
_entity.pdbx_description
1 polymer ?
#
loop_
_entity_poly.entity_id
_entity_poly.type
_entity_poly.pdbx_seq_one_letter_code
_entity_poly.pdbx_strand_id
1 'polypeptide(L)'
;MLRCGYAERLDPNTAKVSYVRRLGEGFYPRFHAYLEDHKDGFVVALHLDQKKTSLAGNQHGGEYGGEAVKNEIMRIASIIVPLRVG
;
A
#
# COMPACT_ATOMS: atom_id res chain seq x y z
N MET A 1 14.98 -3.16 8.49
CA MET A 1 13.98 -2.33 9.20
C MET A 1 12.82 -2.08 8.24
N LEU A 2 11.57 -2.39 8.61
CA LEU A 2 10.41 -2.14 7.74
C LEU A 2 10.01 -0.66 7.85
N ARG A 3 9.83 0.03 6.72
CA ARG A 3 9.35 1.43 6.69
C ARG A 3 7.83 1.42 6.74
N CYS A 4 7.24 2.10 7.73
CA CYS A 4 5.79 2.07 7.99
C CYS A 4 5.19 0.66 8.16
N GLY A 5 5.99 -0.37 8.46
CA GLY A 5 5.53 -1.76 8.56
C GLY A 5 5.36 -2.48 7.21
N TYR A 6 5.84 -1.88 6.11
CA TYR A 6 5.81 -2.49 4.79
C TYR A 6 7.14 -3.18 4.45
N ALA A 7 7.03 -4.38 3.87
CA ALA A 7 8.14 -5.09 3.25
C ALA A 7 8.19 -4.77 1.76
N GLU A 8 9.38 -4.42 1.28
CA GLU A 8 9.64 -4.22 -0.14
C GLU A 8 9.62 -5.56 -0.89
N ARG A 9 9.08 -5.53 -2.10
CA ARG A 9 9.06 -6.66 -3.01
C ARG A 9 9.30 -6.17 -4.44
N LEU A 10 10.45 -6.55 -4.98
CA LEU A 10 10.77 -6.38 -6.39
C LEU A 10 10.13 -7.51 -7.20
N ASP A 11 9.33 -7.16 -8.20
CA ASP A 11 8.85 -8.12 -9.18
C ASP A 11 9.95 -8.38 -10.22
N PRO A 12 10.50 -9.61 -10.33
CA PRO A 12 11.60 -9.90 -11.23
C PRO A 12 11.21 -9.84 -12.72
N ASN A 13 9.92 -9.95 -13.05
CA ASN A 13 9.45 -9.94 -14.43
C ASN A 13 9.20 -8.53 -14.95
N THR A 14 8.78 -7.61 -14.08
CA THR A 14 8.43 -6.24 -14.46
C THR A 14 9.41 -5.18 -13.95
N ALA A 15 10.38 -5.59 -13.12
CA ALA A 15 11.30 -4.71 -12.38
C ALA A 15 10.58 -3.65 -11.53
N LYS A 16 9.28 -3.84 -11.25
CA LYS A 16 8.50 -2.92 -10.42
C LYS A 16 8.70 -3.23 -8.94
N VAL A 17 8.98 -2.18 -8.18
CA VAL A 17 9.00 -2.26 -6.71
C VAL A 17 7.58 -2.08 -6.19
N SER A 18 7.20 -2.94 -5.26
CA SER A 18 5.95 -2.84 -4.54
C SER A 18 6.18 -3.10 -3.06
N TYR A 19 5.22 -2.67 -2.24
CA TYR A 19 5.35 -2.71 -0.80
C TYR A 19 4.15 -3.43 -0.21
N VAL A 20 4.38 -4.38 0.70
CA VAL A 20 3.33 -5.20 1.27
C VAL A 20 3.35 -5.16 2.79
N ARG A 21 2.18 -4.97 3.39
CA ARG A 21 1.96 -5.11 4.84
C ARG A 21 0.83 -6.11 5.10
N ARG A 22 1.15 -7.24 5.74
CA ARG A 22 0.16 -8.25 6.12
C ARG A 22 -0.58 -7.83 7.40
N LEU A 23 -1.88 -8.11 7.45
CA LEU A 23 -2.72 -7.81 8.63
C LEU A 23 -2.95 -9.03 9.54
N GLY A 24 -2.48 -10.21 9.14
CA GLY A 24 -2.52 -11.44 9.92
C GLY A 24 -1.43 -12.41 9.47
N GLU A 25 -1.50 -13.64 9.98
CA GLU A 25 -0.51 -14.69 9.70
C GLU A 25 -0.62 -15.28 8.28
N GLY A 26 -1.80 -15.15 7.67
CA GLY A 26 -2.07 -15.60 6.31
C GLY A 26 -1.49 -14.71 5.20
N PHE A 27 -1.70 -15.11 3.95
CA PHE A 27 -1.30 -14.31 2.78
C PHE A 27 -2.21 -13.10 2.54
N TYR A 28 -3.47 -13.21 2.97
CA TYR A 28 -4.49 -12.15 2.98
C TYR A 28 -5.12 -12.06 4.39
N PRO A 29 -5.71 -10.92 4.78
CA PRO A 29 -5.71 -9.65 4.05
C PRO A 29 -4.37 -8.91 4.19
N ARG A 30 -4.02 -8.13 3.17
CA ARG A 30 -2.78 -7.35 3.15
C ARG A 30 -2.98 -6.03 2.41
N PHE A 31 -2.24 -5.02 2.84
CA PHE A 31 -2.07 -3.82 2.04
C PHE A 31 -0.99 -4.04 1.00
N HIS A 32 -1.26 -3.60 -0.22
CA HIS A 32 -0.33 -3.60 -1.34
C HIS A 32 -0.20 -2.16 -1.86
N ALA A 33 0.98 -1.60 -1.72
CA ALA A 33 1.29 -0.24 -2.15
C ALA A 33 2.28 -0.24 -3.32
N TYR A 34 2.07 0.68 -4.26
CA TYR A 34 3.04 1.07 -5.27
C TYR A 34 3.40 2.54 -5.06
N LEU A 35 4.67 2.86 -5.29
CA LEU A 35 5.13 4.24 -5.31
C LEU A 35 5.38 4.63 -6.77
N GLU A 36 4.78 5.73 -7.18
CA GLU A 36 5.05 6.36 -8.46
C GLU A 36 5.76 7.68 -8.19
N ASP A 37 6.99 7.81 -8.67
CA ASP A 37 7.76 9.05 -8.51
C ASP A 37 7.20 10.15 -9.41
N HIS A 38 7.11 11.36 -8.85
CA HIS A 38 6.72 12.59 -9.53
C HIS A 38 7.77 13.66 -9.27
N LYS A 39 7.72 14.77 -10.03
CA LYS A 39 8.71 15.85 -9.94
C LYS A 39 8.85 16.42 -8.52
N ASP A 40 7.76 16.50 -7.77
CA ASP A 40 7.70 17.14 -6.45
C ASP A 40 7.47 16.15 -5.30
N GLY A 41 7.62 14.84 -5.55
CA GLY A 41 7.38 13.80 -4.54
C GLY A 41 7.00 12.46 -5.15
N PHE A 42 6.05 11.77 -4.53
CA PHE A 42 5.56 10.49 -5.00
C PHE A 42 4.07 10.34 -4.72
N VAL A 43 3.40 9.52 -5.53
CA VAL A 43 2.03 9.08 -5.30
C VAL A 43 2.05 7.67 -4.74
N VAL A 44 1.25 7.44 -3.69
CA VAL A 44 1.08 6.12 -3.08
C VAL A 44 -0.22 5.51 -3.59
N ALA A 45 -0.13 4.55 -4.51
CA ALA A 45 -1.27 3.74 -4.92
C ALA A 45 -1.43 2.58 -3.94
N LEU A 46 -2.37 2.70 -2.98
CA LEU A 46 -2.60 1.74 -1.91
C LEU A 46 -3.88 0.92 -2.12
N HIS A 47 -3.76 -0.41 -2.15
CA HIS A 47 -4.87 -1.34 -2.23
C HIS A 47 -4.95 -2.24 -1.00
N LEU A 48 -6.16 -2.65 -0.61
CA LEU A 48 -6.39 -3.71 0.38
C LEU A 48 -6.78 -5.00 -0.35
N ASP A 49 -5.86 -5.95 -0.41
CA ASP A 49 -6.15 -7.27 -0.94
C ASP A 49 -6.82 -8.12 0.14
N GLN A 50 -8.10 -8.47 -0.06
CA GLN A 50 -8.84 -9.31 0.90
C GLN A 50 -8.79 -10.81 0.58
N LYS A 51 -8.60 -11.18 -0.69
CA LYS A 51 -8.54 -12.58 -1.16
C LYS A 51 -7.71 -12.68 -2.43
N LYS A 52 -7.38 -13.91 -2.84
CA LYS A 52 -6.75 -14.17 -4.13
C LYS A 52 -7.72 -13.77 -5.24
N THR A 53 -7.42 -12.69 -5.96
CA THR A 53 -8.20 -12.32 -7.15
C THR A 53 -7.76 -13.23 -8.29
N SER A 54 -8.71 -13.99 -8.83
CA SER A 54 -8.50 -14.78 -10.04
C SER A 54 -8.74 -13.87 -11.24
N LEU A 55 -7.65 -13.47 -11.90
CA LEU A 55 -7.63 -12.90 -13.26
C LEU A 55 -8.23 -11.49 -13.45
N ALA A 56 -7.36 -10.58 -13.90
CA ALA A 56 -7.63 -9.39 -14.72
C ALA A 56 -8.94 -8.62 -14.46
N GLY A 57 -8.90 -7.60 -13.59
CA GLY A 57 -9.91 -6.56 -13.61
C GLY A 57 -10.20 -5.94 -12.25
N ASN A 58 -9.90 -4.65 -12.14
CA ASN A 58 -10.57 -3.65 -11.32
C ASN A 58 -10.97 -4.08 -9.89
N GLN A 59 -10.05 -3.81 -8.96
CA GLN A 59 -10.23 -2.87 -7.85
C GLN A 59 -11.66 -2.54 -7.38
N HIS A 60 -12.49 -3.54 -7.06
CA HIS A 60 -13.82 -3.32 -6.48
C HIS A 60 -14.06 -4.31 -5.34
N GLY A 61 -13.51 -3.97 -4.17
CA GLY A 61 -13.90 -4.54 -2.87
C GLY A 61 -14.61 -3.45 -2.07
N GLY A 62 -15.94 -3.51 -2.03
CA GLY A 62 -16.86 -2.48 -1.56
C GLY A 62 -16.56 -1.86 -0.19
N GLU A 63 -16.99 -0.61 -0.02
CA GLU A 63 -17.09 0.23 1.19
C GLU A 63 -16.04 0.07 2.30
N TYR A 64 -15.89 -1.13 2.88
CA TYR A 64 -14.84 -1.50 3.83
C TYR A 64 -13.41 -1.30 3.30
N GLY A 65 -13.18 -1.56 2.00
CA GLY A 65 -11.89 -1.30 1.36
C GLY A 65 -11.55 0.19 1.37
N GLY A 66 -12.55 1.05 1.17
CA GLY A 66 -12.38 2.49 1.13
C GLY A 66 -11.95 3.07 2.48
N GLU A 67 -12.61 2.68 3.57
CA GLU A 67 -12.28 3.22 4.90
C GLU A 67 -10.95 2.66 5.44
N ALA A 68 -10.69 1.37 5.28
CA ALA A 68 -9.42 0.77 5.70
C ALA A 68 -8.22 1.35 4.92
N VAL A 69 -8.36 1.54 3.60
CA VAL A 69 -7.33 2.20 2.77
C VAL A 69 -7.15 3.66 3.17
N LYS A 70 -8.23 4.42 3.41
CA LYS A 70 -8.15 5.81 3.89
C LYS A 70 -7.41 5.91 5.22
N ASN A 71 -7.77 5.08 6.20
CA ASN A 71 -7.14 5.08 7.52
C ASN A 71 -5.65 4.73 7.42
N GLU A 72 -5.30 3.79 6.54
CA GLU A 72 -3.92 3.42 6.32
C GLU A 72 -3.12 4.52 5.59
N ILE A 73 -3.71 5.21 4.62
CA ILE A 73 -3.11 6.40 3.99
C ILE A 73 -2.84 7.48 5.05
N MET A 74 -3.80 7.75 5.94
CA MET A 74 -3.62 8.73 7.01
C MET A 74 -2.49 8.34 7.97
N ARG A 75 -2.38 7.05 8.31
CA ARG A 75 -1.27 6.53 9.13
C ARG A 75 0.07 6.63 8.42
N ILE A 76 0.13 6.35 7.11
CA ILE A 76 1.35 6.50 6.32
C ILE A 76 1.75 7.98 6.26
N ALA A 77 0.80 8.87 5.99
CA ALA A 77 1.03 10.31 5.93
C ALA A 77 1.54 10.88 7.26
N SER A 78 0.99 10.44 8.40
CA SER A 78 1.46 10.90 9.72
C SER A 78 2.89 10.47 10.06
N ILE A 79 3.40 9.41 9.42
CA ILE A 79 4.79 8.95 9.59
C ILE A 79 5.73 9.65 8.60
N ILE A 80 5.27 9.90 7.37
CA ILE A 80 6.09 10.42 6.27
C ILE A 80 6.17 11.94 6.28
N VAL A 81 5.07 12.64 6.60
CA VAL A 81 5.08 14.10 6.70
C VAL A 81 5.86 14.46 7.96
N PRO A 82 7.07 15.04 7.86
CA PRO A 82 7.73 15.54 9.05
C PRO A 82 6.83 16.63 9.63
N LEU A 83 6.52 16.55 10.93
CA LEU A 83 5.96 17.68 11.65
C LEU A 83 6.97 18.82 11.52
N ARG A 84 6.76 19.74 10.58
CA ARG A 84 7.44 21.03 10.59
C ARG A 84 6.79 21.83 11.71
N VAL A 85 7.31 21.66 12.91
CA VAL A 85 7.10 22.63 13.99
C VAL A 85 7.91 23.86 13.55
N GLY A 86 7.20 24.90 13.12
CA GLY A 86 7.79 26.22 12.91
C GLY A 86 8.09 26.91 14.23
#